data_AF-A0A6I1N7S8-F1
#
_entry.id   AF-A0A6I1N7S8-F1
#
_cell.length_a   1.000
_cell.length_b   1.000
_cell.length_c   1.000
_cell.angle_alpha   90.00
_cell.angle_beta   90.00
_cell.angle_gamma   90.00
#
_symmetry.space_group_name_H-M   'P 1'
#
loop_
_entity.id
_entity.type
_entity.pdbx_description
1 polymer ?
#
loop_
_entity_poly.entity_id
_entity_poly.type
_entity_poly.pdbx_seq_one_letter_code
_entity_poly.pdbx_strand_id
1 'polypeptide(L)'
;MDNVHDILDRAWTAHSAGQFDAALQDYIWLFDATSERDSDVAPLRLSYVLNAWAKLAEEHLPARQALVALRDRDAALLLAADGGNPNPDPGADIDANANLFNDVRAINDKLGDAQHTYQLFQRLPADLARACANSALPSMMACGDFTLAHTYLPHPDAHLGDYAAEVNAHVATLDLLGDAGMSELLATVYNYMTEVRLILELLEGYGDHPAADRLRQQAAALITSAEARACIEAEFAHPGTTLDAMVELQNAALI
;
A
#
# COMPACT_ATOMS: atom_id res chain seq x y z
N MET A 1 14.94 -28.26 -6.72
CA MET A 1 13.89 -27.24 -6.94
C MET A 1 14.53 -25.95 -6.52
N ASP A 2 14.62 -24.98 -7.43
CA ASP A 2 15.18 -23.67 -7.12
C ASP A 2 14.29 -23.02 -6.05
N ASN A 3 14.89 -22.41 -5.03
CA ASN A 3 14.15 -21.68 -4.00
C ASN A 3 13.69 -20.31 -4.57
N VAL A 4 12.68 -19.69 -3.97
CA VAL A 4 12.15 -18.37 -4.36
C VAL A 4 13.26 -17.31 -4.44
N HIS A 5 14.24 -17.36 -3.53
CA HIS A 5 15.40 -16.47 -3.58
C HIS A 5 16.26 -16.66 -4.84
N ASP A 6 16.54 -17.91 -5.23
CA ASP A 6 17.35 -18.21 -6.41
C ASP A 6 16.65 -17.72 -7.70
N ILE A 7 15.31 -17.85 -7.74
CA ILE A 7 14.51 -17.40 -8.88
C ILE A 7 14.42 -15.87 -8.92
N LEU A 8 14.35 -15.20 -7.76
CA LEU A 8 14.39 -13.74 -7.69
C LEU A 8 15.73 -13.19 -8.19
N ASP A 9 16.86 -13.76 -7.76
CA ASP A 9 18.19 -13.38 -8.22
C ASP A 9 18.37 -13.64 -9.72
N ARG A 10 17.83 -14.76 -10.22
CA ARG A 10 17.80 -15.07 -11.67
C ARG A 10 16.98 -14.05 -12.44
N ALA A 11 15.79 -13.68 -11.95
CA ALA A 11 14.92 -12.70 -12.58
C ALA A 11 15.59 -11.31 -12.67
N TRP A 12 16.25 -10.86 -11.60
CA TRP A 12 17.01 -9.60 -11.59
C TRP A 12 18.21 -9.64 -12.53
N THR A 13 18.94 -10.75 -12.57
CA THR A 13 20.07 -10.92 -13.48
C THR A 13 19.60 -10.89 -14.94
N ALA A 14 18.53 -11.61 -15.27
CA ALA A 14 17.95 -11.61 -16.61
C ALA A 14 17.44 -10.20 -17.01
N HIS A 15 16.76 -9.51 -16.09
CA HIS A 15 16.25 -8.15 -16.31
C HIS A 15 17.41 -7.18 -16.60
N SER A 16 18.43 -7.15 -15.74
CA SER A 16 19.60 -6.27 -15.93
C SER A 16 20.43 -6.60 -17.18
N ALA A 17 20.40 -7.85 -17.65
CA ALA A 17 21.02 -8.29 -18.90
C ALA A 17 20.18 -8.01 -20.15
N GLY A 18 19.00 -7.39 -20.03
CA GLY A 18 18.08 -7.15 -21.15
C GLY A 18 17.33 -8.39 -21.65
N GLN A 19 17.39 -9.49 -20.92
CA GLN A 19 16.70 -10.76 -21.23
C GLN A 19 15.26 -10.72 -20.71
N PHE A 20 14.49 -9.74 -21.19
CA PHE A 20 13.20 -9.37 -20.63
C PHE A 20 12.16 -10.50 -20.63
N ASP A 21 12.08 -11.31 -21.69
CA ASP A 21 11.14 -12.44 -21.74
C ASP A 21 11.45 -13.49 -20.66
N ALA A 22 12.73 -13.75 -20.39
CA ALA A 22 13.14 -14.70 -19.36
C ALA A 22 12.84 -14.15 -17.96
N ALA A 23 13.14 -12.87 -17.72
CA ALA A 23 12.80 -12.19 -16.47
C ALA A 23 11.28 -12.18 -16.22
N LEU A 24 10.47 -11.95 -17.27
CA LEU A 24 9.02 -11.95 -17.17
C LEU A 24 8.47 -13.31 -16.72
N GLN A 25 8.98 -14.42 -17.29
CA GLN A 25 8.54 -15.76 -16.88
C GLN A 25 8.82 -16.02 -15.39
N ASP A 26 9.99 -15.60 -14.92
CA ASP A 26 10.35 -15.75 -13.51
C ASP A 26 9.49 -14.86 -12.59
N TYR A 27 9.20 -13.61 -12.98
CA TYR A 27 8.32 -12.74 -12.18
C TYR A 27 6.88 -13.27 -12.10
N ILE A 28 6.33 -13.81 -13.20
CA ILE A 28 5.01 -14.44 -13.19
C ILE A 28 5.01 -15.62 -12.22
N TRP A 29 6.00 -16.51 -12.33
CA TRP A 29 6.12 -17.67 -11.46
C TRP A 29 6.27 -17.26 -9.99
N LEU A 30 7.13 -16.27 -9.69
CA LEU A 30 7.34 -15.76 -8.34
C LEU A 30 6.06 -15.18 -7.76
N PHE A 31 5.29 -14.43 -8.55
CA PHE A 31 4.06 -13.80 -8.10
C PHE A 31 2.99 -14.83 -7.72
N ASP A 32 2.90 -15.94 -8.47
CA ASP A 32 2.00 -17.05 -8.16
C ASP A 32 2.52 -17.87 -6.96
N ALA A 33 3.81 -18.23 -6.93
CA ALA A 33 4.40 -19.04 -5.87
C ALA A 33 4.38 -18.35 -4.49
N THR A 34 4.45 -17.02 -4.46
CA THR A 34 4.38 -16.21 -3.22
C THR A 34 2.96 -15.82 -2.84
N SER A 35 1.94 -16.28 -3.57
CA SER A 35 0.52 -16.03 -3.24
C SER A 35 -0.01 -16.98 -2.16
N GLU A 36 0.69 -18.08 -1.89
CA GLU A 36 0.31 -19.04 -0.85
C GLU A 36 0.57 -18.45 0.55
N ARG A 37 -0.52 -18.29 1.33
CA ARG A 37 -0.56 -17.64 2.67
C ARG A 37 0.42 -18.24 3.70
N ASP A 38 0.94 -19.45 3.46
CA ASP A 38 1.83 -20.18 4.38
C ASP A 38 3.32 -20.14 3.96
N SER A 39 3.69 -19.34 2.96
CA SER A 39 5.10 -19.20 2.56
C SER A 39 5.79 -18.07 3.34
N ASP A 40 7.00 -18.35 3.86
CA ASP A 40 7.88 -17.36 4.54
C ASP A 40 8.23 -16.13 3.66
N VAL A 41 7.86 -16.19 2.38
CA VAL A 41 8.14 -15.18 1.34
C VAL A 41 6.88 -14.45 0.85
N ALA A 42 5.69 -14.81 1.32
CA ALA A 42 4.44 -14.11 0.97
C ALA A 42 4.49 -12.58 1.19
N PRO A 43 5.14 -12.05 2.24
CA PRO A 43 5.30 -10.60 2.42
C PRO A 43 6.08 -9.89 1.30
N LEU A 44 6.89 -10.63 0.53
CA LEU A 44 7.72 -10.09 -0.56
C LEU A 44 6.95 -9.92 -1.88
N ARG A 45 5.76 -10.52 -2.00
CA ARG A 45 5.01 -10.58 -3.26
C ARG A 45 4.65 -9.20 -3.81
N LEU A 46 3.90 -8.41 -3.03
CA LEU A 46 3.44 -7.09 -3.45
C LEU A 46 4.54 -6.01 -3.33
N SER A 47 5.56 -6.26 -2.51
CA SER A 47 6.61 -5.29 -2.18
C SER A 47 7.88 -5.44 -3.04
N TYR A 48 8.36 -6.64 -3.32
CA TYR A 48 9.57 -6.86 -4.13
C TYR A 48 9.25 -7.39 -5.51
N VAL A 49 8.48 -8.48 -5.61
CA VAL A 49 8.20 -9.15 -6.89
C VAL A 49 7.38 -8.23 -7.80
N LEU A 50 6.26 -7.70 -7.31
CA LEU A 50 5.41 -6.80 -8.08
C LEU A 50 6.14 -5.50 -8.48
N ASN A 51 6.99 -4.96 -7.60
CA ASN A 51 7.81 -3.79 -7.92
C ASN A 51 8.83 -4.08 -9.03
N ALA A 52 9.51 -5.23 -8.98
CA ALA A 52 10.46 -5.63 -10.00
C ALA A 52 9.79 -5.89 -11.36
N TRP A 53 8.62 -6.53 -11.35
CA TRP A 53 7.81 -6.72 -12.55
C TRP A 53 7.29 -5.38 -13.10
N ALA A 54 6.82 -4.46 -12.25
CA ALA A 54 6.41 -3.13 -12.67
C ALA A 54 7.53 -2.37 -13.40
N LYS A 55 8.76 -2.40 -12.87
CA LYS A 55 9.93 -1.82 -13.55
C LYS A 55 10.16 -2.46 -14.92
N LEU A 56 10.05 -3.79 -15.02
CA LEU A 56 10.16 -4.47 -16.32
C LEU A 56 9.07 -4.01 -17.29
N ALA A 57 7.85 -3.77 -16.80
CA ALA A 57 6.71 -3.31 -17.59
C ALA A 57 6.86 -1.87 -18.12
N GLU A 58 7.75 -1.06 -17.55
CA GLU A 58 8.12 0.26 -18.07
C GLU A 58 8.98 0.14 -19.34
N GLU A 59 9.78 -0.92 -19.44
CA GLU A 59 10.77 -1.13 -20.52
C GLU A 59 10.30 -2.16 -21.58
N HIS A 60 9.38 -3.05 -21.19
CA HIS A 60 8.99 -4.22 -21.98
C HIS A 60 7.47 -4.37 -22.07
N LEU A 61 6.91 -4.11 -23.26
CA LEU A 61 5.46 -4.13 -23.50
C LEU A 61 4.78 -5.46 -23.13
N PRO A 62 5.32 -6.65 -23.44
CA PRO A 62 4.73 -7.92 -23.00
C PRO A 62 4.61 -8.05 -21.47
N ALA A 63 5.55 -7.50 -20.70
CA ALA A 63 5.45 -7.51 -19.24
C ALA A 63 4.29 -6.63 -18.74
N ARG A 64 4.07 -5.46 -19.37
CA ARG A 64 2.91 -4.61 -19.09
C ARG A 64 1.59 -5.30 -19.45
N GLN A 65 1.53 -5.97 -20.60
CA GLN A 65 0.36 -6.73 -21.03
C GLN A 65 0.03 -7.87 -20.06
N ALA A 66 1.05 -8.55 -19.54
CA ALA A 66 0.88 -9.61 -18.56
C ALA A 66 0.34 -9.09 -17.20
N LEU A 67 0.80 -7.91 -16.73
CA LEU A 67 0.21 -7.26 -15.54
C LEU A 67 -1.26 -6.89 -15.75
N VAL A 68 -1.61 -6.34 -16.92
CA VAL A 68 -2.99 -6.02 -17.27
C VAL A 68 -3.86 -7.28 -17.31
N ALA A 69 -3.38 -8.35 -17.92
CA ALA A 69 -4.10 -9.62 -17.98
C ALA A 69 -4.32 -10.24 -16.58
N LEU A 70 -3.32 -10.16 -15.71
CA LEU A 70 -3.40 -10.61 -14.32
C LEU A 70 -4.45 -9.80 -13.54
N ARG A 71 -4.38 -8.48 -13.60
CA ARG A 71 -5.39 -7.57 -13.02
C ARG A 71 -6.79 -7.90 -13.49
N ASP A 72 -6.99 -8.03 -14.80
CA ASP A 72 -8.32 -8.24 -15.39
C ASP A 72 -8.90 -9.59 -14.98
N ARG A 73 -8.05 -10.64 -14.91
CA ARG A 73 -8.43 -11.96 -14.40
C ARG A 73 -8.88 -11.88 -12.93
N ASP A 74 -8.10 -11.24 -12.08
CA ASP A 74 -8.35 -11.19 -10.64
C ASP A 74 -9.58 -10.32 -10.32
N ALA A 75 -9.77 -9.21 -11.03
CA ALA A 75 -10.98 -8.40 -10.97
C ALA A 75 -12.22 -9.20 -11.43
N ALA A 76 -12.11 -9.98 -12.51
CA ALA A 76 -13.19 -10.83 -12.97
C ALA A 76 -13.56 -11.92 -11.96
N LEU A 77 -12.58 -12.52 -11.27
CA LEU A 77 -12.82 -13.48 -10.19
C LEU A 77 -13.59 -12.85 -9.03
N LEU A 78 -13.17 -11.65 -8.59
CA LEU A 78 -13.82 -10.91 -7.51
C LEU A 78 -15.30 -10.60 -7.82
N LEU A 79 -15.60 -10.30 -9.10
CA LEU A 79 -16.96 -9.97 -9.57
C LEU A 79 -17.80 -11.21 -9.90
N ALA A 80 -17.16 -12.33 -10.28
CA ALA A 80 -17.84 -13.58 -10.58
C ALA A 80 -18.25 -14.35 -9.32
N ALA A 81 -17.69 -14.02 -8.16
CA ALA A 81 -18.09 -14.55 -6.86
C ALA A 81 -19.58 -14.32 -6.54
N ASP A 82 -20.26 -13.42 -7.27
CA ASP A 82 -21.70 -13.15 -7.17
C ASP A 82 -22.54 -13.85 -8.28
N GLY A 83 -21.94 -14.67 -9.15
CA GLY A 83 -22.59 -15.08 -10.41
C GLY A 83 -22.32 -16.49 -10.97
N GLY A 84 -21.67 -17.41 -10.24
CA GLY A 84 -21.40 -18.73 -10.83
C GLY A 84 -20.85 -19.86 -9.96
N ASN A 85 -20.71 -19.69 -8.64
CA ASN A 85 -20.34 -20.79 -7.76
C ASN A 85 -21.61 -21.40 -7.13
N PRO A 86 -21.98 -22.67 -7.45
CA PRO A 86 -23.19 -23.31 -6.91
C PRO A 86 -23.08 -23.72 -5.44
N ASN A 87 -21.96 -23.42 -4.77
CA ASN A 87 -21.84 -23.50 -3.32
C ASN A 87 -21.78 -22.08 -2.73
N PRO A 88 -22.90 -21.54 -2.23
CA PRO A 88 -22.87 -20.35 -1.41
C PRO A 88 -22.39 -20.80 -0.03
N ASP A 89 -21.08 -20.78 0.21
CA ASP A 89 -20.66 -20.48 1.56
C ASP A 89 -20.98 -18.99 1.76
N PRO A 90 -21.92 -18.62 2.64
CA PRO A 90 -22.32 -17.22 2.84
C PRO A 90 -21.18 -16.35 3.39
N GLY A 91 -20.02 -16.96 3.69
CA GLY A 91 -18.76 -16.31 4.00
C GLY A 91 -17.61 -16.82 3.13
N ALA A 92 -17.80 -17.01 1.81
CA ALA A 92 -16.69 -17.11 0.87
C ALA A 92 -15.70 -15.97 1.17
N ASP A 93 -14.60 -16.38 1.82
CA ASP A 93 -13.83 -15.64 2.82
C ASP A 93 -13.72 -14.14 2.48
N ILE A 94 -14.46 -13.28 3.19
CA ILE A 94 -14.41 -11.81 3.01
C ILE A 94 -12.95 -11.34 3.07
N ASP A 95 -12.13 -11.98 3.91
CA ASP A 95 -10.71 -11.65 4.04
C ASP A 95 -9.92 -12.11 2.79
N ALA A 96 -10.26 -13.26 2.19
CA ALA A 96 -9.66 -13.69 0.92
C ALA A 96 -10.05 -12.76 -0.23
N ASN A 97 -11.32 -12.35 -0.31
CA ASN A 97 -11.78 -11.43 -1.33
C ASN A 97 -11.22 -10.02 -1.13
N ALA A 98 -11.07 -9.56 0.11
CA ALA A 98 -10.43 -8.29 0.43
C ALA A 98 -8.94 -8.32 0.08
N ASN A 99 -8.25 -9.44 0.33
CA ASN A 99 -6.86 -9.63 -0.11
C ASN A 99 -6.74 -9.61 -1.63
N LEU A 100 -7.64 -10.30 -2.36
CA LEU A 100 -7.67 -10.28 -3.82
C LEU A 100 -7.94 -8.87 -4.36
N PHE A 101 -8.84 -8.11 -3.73
CA PHE A 101 -9.03 -6.71 -4.07
C PHE A 101 -7.75 -5.89 -3.86
N ASN A 102 -7.04 -6.12 -2.74
CA ASN A 102 -5.78 -5.42 -2.47
C ASN A 102 -4.68 -5.78 -3.49
N ASP A 103 -4.64 -7.02 -3.99
CA ASP A 103 -3.75 -7.42 -5.09
C ASP A 103 -4.06 -6.62 -6.36
N VAL A 104 -5.34 -6.59 -6.77
CA VAL A 104 -5.78 -5.84 -7.95
C VAL A 104 -5.45 -4.35 -7.81
N ARG A 105 -5.71 -3.77 -6.64
CA ARG A 105 -5.35 -2.38 -6.31
C ARG A 105 -3.84 -2.16 -6.43
N ALA A 106 -3.02 -3.02 -5.83
CA ALA A 106 -1.57 -2.88 -5.87
C ALA A 106 -1.03 -2.96 -7.31
N ILE A 107 -1.60 -3.81 -8.17
CA ILE A 107 -1.27 -3.85 -9.59
C ILE A 107 -1.68 -2.55 -10.29
N ASN A 108 -2.89 -2.03 -10.02
CA ASN A 108 -3.35 -0.76 -10.57
C ASN A 108 -2.46 0.42 -10.17
N ASP A 109 -1.96 0.47 -8.94
CA ASP A 109 -1.01 1.50 -8.51
C ASP A 109 0.25 1.49 -9.38
N LYS A 110 0.79 0.29 -9.69
CA LYS A 110 1.96 0.15 -10.58
C LYS A 110 1.66 0.50 -12.04
N LEU A 111 0.43 0.26 -12.49
CA LEU A 111 -0.01 0.64 -13.83
C LEU A 111 -0.37 2.13 -13.95
N GLY A 112 -0.47 2.86 -12.82
CA GLY A 112 -0.91 4.25 -12.76
C GLY A 112 -2.42 4.40 -13.00
N ASP A 113 -3.21 3.40 -12.63
CA ASP A 113 -4.61 3.25 -13.04
C ASP A 113 -5.58 3.22 -11.85
N ALA A 114 -5.58 4.31 -11.07
CA ALA A 114 -6.48 4.50 -9.93
C ALA A 114 -7.96 4.40 -10.33
N GLN A 115 -8.30 4.75 -11.57
CA GLN A 115 -9.66 4.67 -12.09
C GLN A 115 -10.19 3.24 -12.11
N HIS A 116 -9.37 2.24 -12.47
CA HIS A 116 -9.79 0.85 -12.47
C HIS A 116 -10.05 0.32 -11.05
N THR A 117 -9.24 0.69 -10.06
CA THR A 117 -9.50 0.34 -8.66
C THR A 117 -10.84 0.91 -8.20
N TYR A 118 -11.09 2.19 -8.51
CA TYR A 118 -12.33 2.86 -8.14
C TYR A 118 -13.56 2.20 -8.79
N GLN A 119 -13.51 1.93 -10.10
CA GLN A 119 -14.61 1.27 -10.82
C GLN A 119 -14.87 -0.15 -10.33
N LEU A 120 -13.83 -0.90 -9.96
CA LEU A 120 -13.98 -2.21 -9.35
C LEU A 120 -14.67 -2.09 -7.98
N PHE A 121 -14.21 -1.16 -7.14
CA PHE A 121 -14.76 -0.92 -5.81
C PHE A 121 -16.27 -0.62 -5.85
N GLN A 122 -16.71 0.24 -6.79
CA GLN A 122 -18.12 0.61 -6.94
C GLN A 122 -19.05 -0.57 -7.26
N ARG A 123 -18.49 -1.69 -7.71
CA ARG A 123 -19.24 -2.90 -8.11
C ARG A 123 -19.22 -3.98 -7.03
N LEU A 124 -18.51 -3.76 -5.92
CA LEU A 124 -18.44 -4.74 -4.83
C LEU A 124 -19.74 -4.78 -4.02
N PRO A 125 -20.14 -5.96 -3.50
CA PRO A 125 -21.17 -6.06 -2.48
C PRO A 125 -20.82 -5.22 -1.25
N ALA A 126 -21.84 -4.69 -0.54
CA ALA A 126 -21.65 -3.71 0.54
C ALA A 126 -20.69 -4.17 1.65
N ASP A 127 -20.77 -5.43 2.06
CA ASP A 127 -19.92 -5.98 3.13
C ASP A 127 -18.45 -6.08 2.69
N LEU A 128 -18.21 -6.54 1.46
CA LEU A 128 -16.87 -6.59 0.89
C LEU A 128 -16.33 -5.18 0.62
N ALA A 129 -17.15 -4.27 0.09
CA ALA A 129 -16.79 -2.87 -0.11
C ALA A 129 -16.34 -2.23 1.21
N ARG A 130 -16.99 -2.56 2.33
CA ARG A 130 -16.58 -2.08 3.67
C ARG A 130 -15.21 -2.63 4.09
N ALA A 131 -14.95 -3.92 3.86
CA ALA A 131 -13.64 -4.52 4.15
C ALA A 131 -12.52 -3.93 3.28
N CYS A 132 -12.83 -3.58 2.03
CA CYS A 132 -11.87 -3.03 1.07
C CYS A 132 -11.69 -1.50 1.16
N ALA A 133 -12.54 -0.81 1.92
CA ALA A 133 -12.69 0.63 1.82
C ALA A 133 -11.40 1.41 2.07
N ASN A 134 -10.69 1.09 3.15
CA ASN A 134 -9.44 1.76 3.52
C ASN A 134 -8.40 1.68 2.38
N SER A 135 -8.31 0.53 1.73
CA SER A 135 -7.41 0.33 0.58
C SER A 135 -7.87 1.11 -0.66
N ALA A 136 -9.18 1.32 -0.83
CA ALA A 136 -9.75 1.98 -1.99
C ALA A 136 -9.79 3.52 -1.87
N LEU A 137 -9.69 4.08 -0.65
CA LEU A 137 -9.76 5.53 -0.39
C LEU A 137 -8.89 6.37 -1.33
N PRO A 138 -7.58 6.07 -1.52
CA PRO A 138 -6.74 6.87 -2.41
C PRO A 138 -7.26 6.90 -3.86
N SER A 139 -7.81 5.79 -4.35
CA SER A 139 -8.36 5.70 -5.70
C SER A 139 -9.67 6.46 -5.87
N MET A 140 -10.54 6.48 -4.84
CA MET A 140 -11.74 7.31 -4.84
C MET A 140 -11.39 8.79 -4.92
N MET A 141 -10.44 9.22 -4.09
CA MET A 141 -9.97 10.60 -4.01
C MET A 141 -9.27 11.05 -5.29
N ALA A 142 -8.41 10.21 -5.87
CA ALA A 142 -7.78 10.46 -7.17
C ALA A 142 -8.81 10.60 -8.31
N CYS A 143 -9.97 9.93 -8.20
CA CYS A 143 -11.09 10.08 -9.13
C CYS A 143 -12.05 11.24 -8.77
N GLY A 144 -11.76 11.98 -7.70
CA GLY A 144 -12.55 13.13 -7.23
C GLY A 144 -13.81 12.80 -6.43
N ASP A 145 -14.05 11.52 -6.10
CA ASP A 145 -15.22 11.13 -5.29
C ASP A 145 -14.93 11.20 -3.79
N PHE A 146 -14.71 12.43 -3.31
CA PHE A 146 -14.50 12.73 -1.90
C PHE A 146 -15.74 12.46 -1.04
N THR A 147 -16.94 12.45 -1.64
CA THR A 147 -18.18 12.16 -0.92
C THR A 147 -18.28 10.68 -0.57
N LEU A 148 -17.94 9.79 -1.52
CA LEU A 148 -17.87 8.36 -1.25
C LEU A 148 -16.72 8.05 -0.27
N ALA A 149 -15.55 8.66 -0.45
CA ALA A 149 -14.43 8.47 0.46
C ALA A 149 -14.80 8.87 1.90
N HIS A 150 -15.47 10.01 2.10
CA HIS A 150 -15.96 10.44 3.41
C HIS A 150 -17.05 9.52 3.98
N THR A 151 -17.81 8.82 3.13
CA THR A 151 -18.81 7.82 3.59
C THR A 151 -18.13 6.63 4.26
N TYR A 152 -16.96 6.23 3.76
CA TYR A 152 -16.18 5.12 4.30
C TYR A 152 -15.18 5.54 5.38
N LEU A 153 -14.81 6.82 5.46
CA LEU A 153 -14.06 7.41 6.56
C LEU A 153 -14.85 8.57 7.20
N PRO A 154 -15.95 8.30 7.91
CA PRO A 154 -16.88 9.33 8.39
C PRO A 154 -16.39 10.12 9.60
N HIS A 155 -15.38 9.63 10.31
CA HIS A 155 -14.80 10.27 11.49
C HIS A 155 -13.27 10.41 11.37
N PRO A 156 -12.77 11.27 10.48
CA PRO A 156 -11.34 11.41 10.23
C PRO A 156 -10.49 11.72 11.46
N ASP A 157 -10.99 12.58 12.36
CA ASP A 157 -10.30 12.94 13.60
C ASP A 157 -10.15 11.75 14.56
N ALA A 158 -11.18 10.91 14.67
CA ALA A 158 -11.15 9.72 15.52
C ALA A 158 -10.19 8.67 14.96
N HIS A 159 -10.23 8.45 13.64
CA HIS A 159 -9.32 7.56 12.94
C HIS A 159 -7.85 7.98 13.12
N LEU A 160 -7.54 9.28 12.98
CA LEU A 160 -6.20 9.77 13.25
C LEU A 160 -5.79 9.58 14.71
N GLY A 161 -6.72 9.81 15.65
CA GLY A 161 -6.48 9.61 17.08
C GLY A 161 -6.12 8.16 17.43
N ASP A 162 -6.85 7.21 16.87
CA ASP A 162 -6.59 5.78 17.05
C ASP A 162 -5.23 5.40 16.45
N TYR A 163 -4.93 5.85 15.23
CA TYR A 163 -3.64 5.55 14.61
C TYR A 163 -2.45 6.22 15.32
N ALA A 164 -2.63 7.44 15.83
CA ALA A 164 -1.62 8.10 16.67
C ALA A 164 -1.36 7.33 17.98
N ALA A 165 -2.40 6.72 18.57
CA ALA A 165 -2.24 5.88 19.76
C ALA A 165 -1.41 4.62 19.46
N GLU A 166 -1.61 3.99 18.31
CA GLU A 166 -0.79 2.85 17.85
C GLU A 166 0.67 3.26 17.61
N VAL A 167 0.90 4.39 16.93
CA VAL A 167 2.25 4.95 16.72
C VAL A 167 2.93 5.21 18.06
N ASN A 168 2.23 5.84 19.01
CA ASN A 168 2.77 6.10 20.34
C ASN A 168 3.14 4.82 21.08
N ALA A 169 2.31 3.78 21.00
CA ALA A 169 2.58 2.50 21.62
C ALA A 169 3.80 1.82 21.00
N HIS A 170 3.94 1.86 19.67
CA HIS A 170 5.08 1.29 18.95
C HIS A 170 6.38 2.02 19.26
N VAL A 171 6.40 3.35 19.13
CA VAL A 171 7.59 4.18 19.38
C VAL A 171 8.09 4.02 20.82
N ALA A 172 7.21 3.82 21.80
CA ALA A 172 7.59 3.59 23.19
C ALA A 172 8.40 2.28 23.40
N THR A 173 8.42 1.36 22.44
CA THR A 173 9.20 0.11 22.49
C THR A 173 10.57 0.21 21.84
N LEU A 174 10.85 1.29 21.11
CA LEU A 174 12.06 1.42 20.30
C LEU A 174 13.28 1.83 21.13
N ASP A 175 14.43 1.22 20.84
CA ASP A 175 15.73 1.69 21.33
C ASP A 175 16.30 2.75 20.38
N LEU A 176 15.96 4.01 20.64
CA LEU A 176 16.36 5.14 19.81
C LEU A 176 17.85 5.51 19.91
N LEU A 177 18.63 4.83 20.76
CA LEU A 177 20.08 5.04 20.82
C LEU A 177 20.83 4.29 19.72
N GLY A 178 20.19 3.31 19.08
CA GLY A 178 20.77 2.54 17.98
C GLY A 178 20.17 2.90 16.63
N ASP A 179 20.96 2.70 15.56
CA ASP A 179 20.53 2.96 14.18
C ASP A 179 19.28 2.17 13.79
N ALA A 180 19.13 0.94 14.29
CA ALA A 180 17.95 0.12 14.02
C ALA A 180 16.67 0.73 14.60
N GLY A 181 16.70 1.22 15.84
CA GLY A 181 15.55 1.88 16.45
C GLY A 181 15.24 3.22 15.82
N MET A 182 16.26 3.95 15.38
CA MET A 182 16.05 5.18 14.62
C MET A 182 15.48 4.94 13.22
N SER A 183 15.95 3.93 12.51
CA SER A 183 15.38 3.53 11.22
C SER A 183 13.90 3.18 11.36
N GLU A 184 13.55 2.44 12.41
CA GLU A 184 12.18 2.05 12.69
C GLU A 184 11.31 3.26 13.06
N LEU A 185 11.84 4.22 13.83
CA LEU A 185 11.14 5.46 14.14
C LEU A 185 10.83 6.26 12.88
N LEU A 186 11.80 6.43 11.99
CA LEU A 186 11.61 7.19 10.74
C LEU A 186 10.58 6.50 9.82
N ALA A 187 10.64 5.17 9.69
CA ALA A 187 9.63 4.41 8.95
C ALA A 187 8.23 4.57 9.55
N THR A 188 8.13 4.54 10.89
CA THR A 188 6.87 4.76 11.61
C THR A 188 6.32 6.16 11.34
N VAL A 189 7.16 7.20 11.43
CA VAL A 189 6.77 8.59 11.15
C VAL A 189 6.35 8.75 9.69
N TYR A 190 7.06 8.14 8.74
CA TYR A 190 6.72 8.17 7.33
C TYR A 190 5.33 7.58 7.05
N ASN A 191 5.01 6.45 7.67
CA ASN A 191 3.70 5.82 7.56
C ASN A 191 2.60 6.69 8.19
N TYR A 192 2.86 7.23 9.40
CA TYR A 192 1.94 8.17 10.05
C TYR A 192 1.65 9.40 9.18
N MET A 193 2.68 10.01 8.60
CA MET A 193 2.54 11.18 7.74
C MET A 193 1.85 10.88 6.42
N THR A 194 1.96 9.64 5.92
CA THR A 194 1.20 9.20 4.75
C THR A 194 -0.29 9.16 5.06
N GLU A 195 -0.68 8.63 6.21
CA GLU A 195 -2.08 8.62 6.67
C GLU A 195 -2.61 10.03 6.93
N VAL A 196 -1.83 10.89 7.60
CA VAL A 196 -2.18 12.30 7.84
C VAL A 196 -2.45 13.02 6.51
N ARG A 197 -1.61 12.81 5.49
CA ARG A 197 -1.81 13.41 4.15
C ARG A 197 -3.09 12.91 3.48
N LEU A 198 -3.37 11.62 3.56
CA LEU A 198 -4.62 11.03 3.03
C LEU A 198 -5.84 11.71 3.66
N ILE A 199 -5.84 11.84 4.98
CA ILE A 199 -6.97 12.45 5.69
C ILE A 199 -7.11 13.94 5.36
N LEU A 200 -6.00 14.68 5.31
CA LEU A 200 -6.02 16.10 4.93
C LEU A 200 -6.58 16.27 3.52
N GLU A 201 -6.12 15.48 2.55
CA GLU A 201 -6.62 15.53 1.18
C GLU A 201 -8.12 15.18 1.10
N LEU A 202 -8.58 14.20 1.90
CA LEU A 202 -10.00 13.87 2.00
C LEU A 202 -10.81 15.09 2.48
N LEU A 203 -10.42 15.70 3.59
CA LEU A 203 -11.14 16.83 4.19
C LEU A 203 -11.15 18.06 3.25
N GLU A 204 -10.01 18.37 2.64
CA GLU A 204 -9.88 19.47 1.68
C GLU A 204 -10.76 19.23 0.43
N GLY A 205 -10.72 18.01 -0.14
CA GLY A 205 -11.52 17.66 -1.31
C GLY A 205 -13.02 17.51 -1.02
N TYR A 206 -13.38 17.14 0.21
CA TYR A 206 -14.78 17.13 0.68
C TYR A 206 -15.31 18.55 0.98
N GLY A 207 -14.41 19.51 1.22
CA GLY A 207 -14.74 20.91 1.49
C GLY A 207 -14.83 21.28 2.98
N ASP A 208 -14.38 20.41 3.89
CA ASP A 208 -14.27 20.71 5.33
C ASP A 208 -12.88 21.26 5.67
N HIS A 209 -12.54 22.41 5.09
CA HIS A 209 -11.29 23.12 5.35
C HIS A 209 -11.04 23.40 6.85
N PRO A 210 -12.07 23.79 7.65
CA PRO A 210 -11.89 23.98 9.08
C PRO A 210 -11.46 22.69 9.81
N ALA A 211 -11.96 21.52 9.39
CA ALA A 211 -11.49 20.25 9.94
C ALA A 211 -10.06 19.93 9.50
N ALA A 212 -9.71 20.16 8.24
CA ALA A 212 -8.35 19.97 7.75
C ALA A 212 -7.33 20.80 8.54
N ASP A 213 -7.63 22.07 8.83
CA ASP A 213 -6.78 22.95 9.63
C ASP A 213 -6.62 22.46 11.07
N ARG A 214 -7.70 21.97 11.70
CA ARG A 214 -7.63 21.38 13.05
C ARG A 214 -6.78 20.12 13.05
N LEU A 215 -6.98 19.24 12.08
CA LEU A 215 -6.25 17.98 11.97
C LEU A 215 -4.76 18.21 11.76
N ARG A 216 -4.38 19.20 10.93
CA ARG A 216 -2.99 19.61 10.71
C ARG A 216 -2.32 20.05 12.02
N GLN A 217 -3.04 20.77 12.88
CA GLN A 217 -2.53 21.19 14.20
C GLN A 217 -2.46 20.02 15.19
N GLN A 218 -3.40 19.07 15.11
CA GLN A 218 -3.50 17.94 16.03
C GLN A 218 -2.49 16.83 15.73
N ALA A 219 -2.14 16.59 14.46
CA ALA A 219 -1.30 15.47 14.04
C ALA A 219 0.02 15.37 14.85
N ALA A 220 0.74 16.48 15.03
CA ALA A 220 1.95 16.49 15.86
C ALA A 220 1.63 16.42 17.38
N ALA A 221 0.55 17.08 17.80
CA ALA A 221 0.16 17.16 19.22
C ALA A 221 -0.30 15.82 19.81
N LEU A 222 -0.84 14.93 18.98
CA LEU A 222 -1.27 13.58 19.37
C LEU A 222 -0.10 12.63 19.65
N ILE A 223 1.09 12.93 19.12
CA ILE A 223 2.28 12.10 19.29
C ILE A 223 3.00 12.46 20.59
N THR A 224 3.33 11.47 21.42
CA THR A 224 3.89 11.65 22.77
C THR A 224 5.40 11.76 22.78
N SER A 225 6.11 10.92 22.00
CA SER A 225 7.58 10.99 21.84
C SER A 225 7.98 12.33 21.25
N ALA A 226 9.00 12.96 21.85
CA ALA A 226 9.53 14.23 21.38
C ALA A 226 10.26 14.07 20.04
N GLU A 227 10.94 12.95 19.85
CA GLU A 227 11.68 12.58 18.65
C GLU A 227 10.73 12.37 17.47
N ALA A 228 9.68 11.55 17.65
CA ALA A 228 8.65 11.34 16.64
C ALA A 228 7.94 12.65 16.27
N ARG A 229 7.58 13.45 17.28
CA ARG A 229 6.91 14.75 17.08
C ARG A 229 7.80 15.71 16.28
N ALA A 230 9.09 15.79 16.60
CA ALA A 230 10.03 16.65 15.87
C ALA A 230 10.15 16.24 14.39
N CYS A 231 10.16 14.93 14.10
CA CYS A 231 10.17 14.45 12.71
C CYS A 231 8.89 14.84 11.96
N ILE A 232 7.72 14.72 12.60
CA ILE A 232 6.42 15.12 12.03
C ILE A 232 6.37 16.63 11.77
N GLU A 233 6.80 17.44 12.74
CA GLU A 233 6.87 18.89 12.59
C GLU A 233 7.83 19.31 11.46
N ALA A 234 8.97 18.62 11.34
CA ALA A 234 9.91 18.83 10.24
C ALA A 234 9.30 18.46 8.88
N GLU A 235 8.59 17.33 8.79
CA GLU A 235 7.89 16.90 7.57
C GLU A 235 6.80 17.89 7.15
N PHE A 236 6.05 18.46 8.09
CA PHE A 236 5.09 19.53 7.79
C PHE A 236 5.75 20.81 7.30
N ALA A 237 6.89 21.19 7.88
CA ALA A 237 7.62 22.40 7.48
C ALA A 237 8.28 22.23 6.10
N HIS A 238 8.84 21.05 5.84
CA HIS A 238 9.56 20.71 4.62
C HIS A 238 9.21 19.26 4.22
N PRO A 239 8.19 19.06 3.36
CA PRO A 239 7.80 17.73 2.90
C PRO A 239 8.95 16.96 2.26
N GLY A 240 9.10 15.68 2.60
CA GLY A 240 10.20 14.82 2.15
C GLY A 240 11.35 14.68 3.14
N THR A 241 11.42 15.51 4.19
CA THR A 241 12.50 15.48 5.19
C THR A 241 12.65 14.11 5.85
N THR A 242 11.54 13.42 6.14
CA THR A 242 11.58 12.08 6.76
C THR A 242 12.23 11.07 5.82
N LEU A 243 11.89 11.11 4.53
CA LEU A 243 12.45 10.20 3.53
C LEU A 243 13.94 10.46 3.32
N ASP A 244 14.34 11.73 3.26
CA ASP A 244 15.75 12.12 3.14
C ASP A 244 16.56 11.58 4.33
N ALA A 245 16.04 11.73 5.56
CA ALA A 245 16.66 11.20 6.76
C ALA A 245 16.79 9.66 6.75
N MET A 246 15.78 8.94 6.23
CA MET A 246 15.85 7.48 6.06
C MET A 246 16.98 7.08 5.10
N VAL A 247 17.11 7.79 3.97
CA VAL A 247 18.16 7.55 2.98
C VAL A 247 19.55 7.84 3.55
N GLU A 248 19.70 8.94 4.29
CA GLU A 248 20.96 9.29 4.95
C GLU A 248 21.40 8.22 5.96
N LEU A 249 20.48 7.76 6.81
CA LEU A 249 20.76 6.72 7.80
C LEU A 249 21.16 5.39 7.14
N GLN A 250 20.46 5.00 6.07
CA GLN A 250 20.79 3.80 5.31
C GLN A 250 22.18 3.89 4.68
N ASN A 251 22.56 5.05 4.14
CA ASN A 251 23.88 5.27 3.56
C ASN A 251 24.99 5.28 4.61
N ALA A 252 24.72 5.81 5.81
CA ALA A 252 25.68 5.82 6.92
C ALA A 252 25.98 4.41 7.45
N ALA A 253 24.98 3.52 7.46
CA ALA A 253 25.14 2.12 7.87
C ALA A 253 25.95 1.25 6.89
N LEU A 254 26.21 1.75 5.66
CA LEU A 254 27.00 1.07 4.62
C LEU A 254 28.49 1.46 4.62
N ILE A 255 28.92 2.36 5.51
CA ILE A 255 30.29 2.87 5.65
C ILE A 255 30.97 2.25 6.88
#